data_AF-A0A238K6Y1-F1
#
_entry.id   AF-A0A238K6Y1-F1
#
_cell.length_a   1.000
_cell.length_b   1.000
_cell.length_c   1.000
_cell.angle_alpha   90.00
_cell.angle_beta   90.00
_cell.angle_gamma   90.00
#
_symmetry.space_group_name_H-M   'P 1'
#
loop_
_entity.id
_entity.type
_entity.pdbx_description
1 polymer ?
#
loop_
_entity_poly.entity_id
_entity_poly.type
_entity_poly.pdbx_seq_one_letter_code
_entity_poly.pdbx_strand_id
1 'polypeptide(L)'
;MLTPVQTIVATLSVLVLSGCQVLVANGSLRSGIRDLTYQMPYEDVVALLGPPTHGGNPTFERFQSSCLSWLYSEIYGPRYLHIVFEEQKLSSARDNFKEPCTERVW
;
A
#
# COMPACT_ATOMS: atom_id res chain seq x y z
N MET A 1 44.50 -7.72 -49.76
CA MET A 1 43.75 -6.65 -49.06
C MET A 1 42.30 -7.12 -48.91
N LEU A 2 41.87 -7.45 -47.69
CA LEU A 2 40.49 -7.76 -47.30
C LEU A 2 40.30 -7.16 -45.90
N THR A 3 39.36 -6.23 -45.80
CA THR A 3 39.00 -5.42 -44.62
C THR A 3 38.06 -6.19 -43.67
N PRO A 4 37.87 -5.72 -42.42
CA PRO A 4 37.55 -6.58 -41.28
C PRO A 4 36.05 -6.87 -41.17
N VAL A 5 35.68 -8.09 -40.79
CA VAL A 5 34.34 -8.39 -40.25
C VAL A 5 34.40 -8.14 -38.76
N GLN A 6 34.08 -6.91 -38.36
CA GLN A 6 33.95 -6.51 -36.97
C GLN A 6 32.57 -6.96 -36.48
N THR A 7 32.50 -8.13 -35.83
CA THR A 7 31.27 -8.63 -35.22
C THR A 7 30.96 -7.81 -33.98
N ILE A 8 30.05 -6.83 -34.12
CA ILE A 8 29.49 -6.08 -33.00
C ILE A 8 28.49 -7.01 -32.29
N VAL A 9 28.91 -7.63 -31.19
CA VAL A 9 27.98 -8.31 -30.27
C VAL A 9 27.36 -7.24 -29.37
N ALA A 10 26.24 -6.66 -29.81
CA ALA A 10 25.41 -5.79 -29.00
C ALA A 10 24.34 -6.63 -28.28
N THR A 11 24.71 -7.26 -27.17
CA THR A 11 23.74 -7.91 -26.29
C THR A 11 24.14 -7.73 -24.85
N LEU A 12 23.59 -6.70 -24.19
CA LEU A 12 22.94 -6.82 -22.89
C LEU A 12 22.46 -5.44 -22.44
N SER A 13 21.22 -5.12 -22.79
CA SER A 13 20.42 -4.18 -22.00
C SER A 13 19.34 -5.00 -21.35
N VAL A 14 19.67 -5.64 -20.23
CA VAL A 14 18.64 -6.11 -19.30
C VAL A 14 18.00 -4.83 -18.78
N LEU A 15 16.83 -4.47 -19.32
CA LEU A 15 15.93 -3.59 -18.60
C LEU A 15 15.62 -4.32 -17.30
N VAL A 16 16.34 -3.95 -16.25
CA VAL A 16 15.91 -4.21 -14.89
C VAL A 16 14.70 -3.32 -14.71
N LEU A 17 13.52 -3.78 -15.15
CA LEU A 17 12.32 -3.55 -14.38
C LEU A 17 12.65 -4.19 -13.04
N SER A 18 13.23 -3.40 -12.14
CA SER A 18 13.25 -3.68 -10.73
C SER A 18 11.79 -3.80 -10.39
N GLY A 19 11.30 -5.04 -10.44
CA GLY A 19 9.94 -5.38 -10.10
C GLY A 19 9.66 -4.65 -8.81
N CYS A 20 8.61 -3.83 -8.81
CA CYS A 20 7.84 -3.63 -7.60
C CYS A 20 7.49 -5.04 -7.15
N GLN A 21 8.35 -5.60 -6.31
CA GLN A 21 8.06 -6.79 -5.57
C GLN A 21 6.95 -6.31 -4.67
N VAL A 22 5.71 -6.51 -5.11
CA VAL A 22 4.57 -6.38 -4.22
C VAL A 22 4.86 -7.42 -3.17
N LEU A 23 5.46 -6.97 -2.07
CA LEU A 23 5.76 -7.78 -0.93
C LEU A 23 4.38 -8.10 -0.37
N VAL A 24 3.75 -9.14 -0.92
CA VAL A 24 2.49 -9.65 -0.40
C VAL A 24 2.88 -10.24 0.94
N ALA A 25 2.82 -9.42 1.97
CA ALA A 25 2.95 -9.85 3.35
C ALA A 25 1.79 -10.82 3.57
N ASN A 26 2.06 -12.11 3.38
CA ASN A 26 1.15 -13.21 3.63
C ASN A 26 1.04 -13.44 5.16
N GLY A 27 0.87 -12.35 5.89
CA GLY A 27 0.64 -12.29 7.32
C GLY A 27 -0.81 -11.89 7.56
N SER A 28 -1.34 -12.27 8.72
CA SER A 28 -2.65 -11.73 9.12
C SER A 28 -2.58 -10.21 9.16
N LEU A 29 -3.69 -9.53 8.87
CA LEU A 29 -3.79 -8.06 8.91
C LEU A 29 -3.23 -7.48 10.24
N ARG A 30 -3.37 -8.27 11.32
CA ARG A 30 -2.84 -7.97 12.66
C ARG A 30 -1.31 -7.91 12.74
N SER A 31 -0.60 -8.70 11.94
CA SER A 31 0.86 -8.60 11.83
C SER A 31 1.26 -7.30 11.12
N GLY A 32 0.64 -6.98 9.98
CA GLY A 32 0.92 -5.77 9.23
C GLY A 32 0.58 -4.48 9.99
N ILE A 33 -0.44 -4.48 10.87
CA ILE A 33 -0.74 -3.31 11.72
C ILE A 33 0.48 -2.88 12.55
N ARG A 34 1.29 -3.83 13.02
CA ARG A 34 2.47 -3.53 13.86
C ARG A 34 3.62 -2.90 13.08
N ASP A 35 3.65 -3.10 11.77
CA ASP A 35 4.70 -2.62 10.88
C ASP A 35 4.33 -1.24 10.27
N LEU A 36 3.11 -0.73 10.54
CA LEU A 36 2.70 0.61 10.15
C LEU A 36 3.56 1.67 10.83
N THR A 37 4.03 2.61 10.04
CA THR A 37 4.91 3.70 10.49
C THR A 37 4.35 5.04 10.04
N TYR A 38 4.50 6.07 10.88
CA TYR A 38 4.11 7.43 10.52
C TYR A 38 4.81 7.88 9.22
N GLN A 39 4.06 8.59 8.36
CA GLN A 39 4.44 8.97 7.00
C GLN A 39 4.66 7.84 5.99
N MET A 40 4.35 6.59 6.32
CA MET A 40 4.36 5.49 5.35
C MET A 40 3.41 5.83 4.18
N PRO A 41 3.87 5.74 2.92
CA PRO A 41 3.04 6.11 1.79
C PRO A 41 1.90 5.11 1.60
N TYR A 42 0.80 5.57 0.99
CA TYR A 42 -0.41 4.77 0.80
C TYR A 42 -0.14 3.41 0.12
N GLU A 43 0.68 3.39 -0.91
CA GLU A 43 1.05 2.18 -1.65
C GLU A 43 1.76 1.14 -0.77
N ASP A 44 2.62 1.56 0.16
CA ASP A 44 3.32 0.66 1.07
C ASP A 44 2.37 0.10 2.13
N VAL A 45 1.43 0.93 2.63
CA VAL A 45 0.37 0.47 3.54
C VAL A 45 -0.51 -0.58 2.84
N VAL A 46 -0.86 -0.36 1.58
CA VAL A 46 -1.65 -1.32 0.79
C VAL A 46 -0.86 -2.59 0.47
N ALA A 47 0.45 -2.49 0.20
CA ALA A 47 1.30 -3.67 0.04
C ALA A 47 1.35 -4.52 1.32
N LEU A 48 1.36 -3.86 2.47
CA LEU A 48 1.45 -4.50 3.80
C LEU A 48 0.13 -5.11 4.27
N LEU A 49 -0.99 -4.41 4.09
CA LEU A 49 -2.30 -4.80 4.64
C LEU A 49 -3.27 -5.36 3.59
N GLY A 50 -2.93 -5.26 2.31
CA GLY A 50 -3.87 -5.43 1.21
C GLY A 50 -4.72 -4.18 0.97
N PRO A 51 -5.65 -4.21 0.01
CA PRO A 51 -6.54 -3.09 -0.28
C PRO A 51 -7.51 -2.81 0.89
N PRO A 52 -7.91 -1.54 1.10
CA PRO A 52 -8.89 -1.20 2.12
C PRO A 52 -10.26 -1.82 1.82
N THR A 53 -10.98 -2.22 2.86
CA THR A 53 -12.33 -2.78 2.76
C THR A 53 -13.40 -1.70 2.60
N HIS A 54 -13.20 -0.53 3.22
CA HIS A 54 -14.12 0.62 3.16
C HIS A 54 -13.34 1.95 3.14
N GLY A 55 -14.03 3.06 2.82
CA GLY A 55 -13.43 4.40 2.76
C GLY A 55 -13.25 4.96 1.35
N GLY A 56 -13.66 4.21 0.32
CA GLY A 56 -13.57 4.64 -1.08
C GLY A 56 -12.15 4.66 -1.62
N ASN A 57 -12.02 4.95 -2.92
CA ASN A 57 -10.72 5.26 -3.52
C ASN A 57 -10.27 6.59 -2.91
N PRO A 58 -9.06 6.71 -2.33
CA PRO A 58 -8.69 7.93 -1.65
C PRO A 58 -8.71 9.12 -2.62
N THR A 59 -9.66 10.02 -2.42
CA THR A 59 -9.82 11.25 -3.22
C THR A 59 -8.84 12.30 -2.72
N PHE A 60 -7.55 11.98 -2.77
CA PHE A 60 -6.46 12.86 -2.33
C PHE A 60 -6.47 14.20 -3.08
N GLU A 61 -6.97 14.22 -4.32
CA GLU A 61 -7.10 15.42 -5.15
C GLU A 61 -8.04 16.47 -4.55
N ARG A 62 -9.03 16.06 -3.74
CA ARG A 62 -10.09 16.97 -3.26
C ARG A 62 -9.95 17.36 -1.80
N PHE A 63 -9.47 16.47 -0.94
CA PHE A 63 -9.52 16.68 0.50
C PHE A 63 -8.17 16.70 1.19
N GLN A 64 -7.06 16.47 0.46
CA GLN A 64 -5.69 16.31 0.99
C GLN A 64 -5.55 15.27 2.11
N SER A 65 -6.65 14.68 2.56
CA SER A 65 -6.77 13.70 3.62
C SER A 65 -7.86 12.69 3.26
N SER A 66 -7.71 11.46 3.74
CA SER A 66 -8.67 10.37 3.51
C SER A 66 -8.60 9.36 4.65
N CYS A 67 -9.76 8.93 5.15
CA CYS A 67 -9.86 7.83 6.11
C CYS A 67 -10.25 6.55 5.40
N LEU A 68 -9.42 5.51 5.52
CA LEU A 68 -9.63 4.21 4.94
C LEU A 68 -9.74 3.14 6.04
N SER A 69 -10.55 2.11 5.81
CA SER A 69 -10.76 1.04 6.79
C SER A 69 -10.44 -0.34 6.25
N TRP A 70 -9.75 -1.12 7.06
CA TRP A 70 -9.51 -2.55 6.83
C TRP A 70 -10.31 -3.37 7.83
N LEU A 71 -11.12 -4.29 7.32
CA LEU A 71 -11.85 -5.26 8.11
C LEU A 71 -10.96 -6.46 8.41
N TYR A 72 -10.88 -6.85 9.67
CA TYR A 72 -10.21 -8.09 10.09
C TYR A 72 -11.06 -8.82 11.12
N SER A 73 -10.95 -10.16 11.14
CA SER A 73 -11.66 -10.99 12.09
C SER A 73 -10.81 -11.25 13.34
N GLU A 74 -11.39 -11.03 14.51
CA GLU A 74 -10.85 -11.50 15.79
C GLU A 74 -11.77 -12.56 16.42
N ILE A 75 -11.30 -13.18 17.50
CA ILE A 75 -12.03 -14.22 18.26
C ILE A 75 -13.41 -13.72 18.72
N TYR A 76 -13.53 -12.43 19.01
CA TYR A 76 -14.77 -11.81 19.51
C TYR A 76 -15.60 -11.10 18.43
N GLY A 77 -15.29 -11.33 17.15
CA GLY A 77 -16.01 -10.78 16.01
C GLY A 77 -15.17 -9.89 15.10
N PRO A 78 -15.76 -9.39 14.00
CA PRO A 78 -15.07 -8.50 13.07
C PRO A 78 -14.74 -7.15 13.72
N ARG A 79 -13.57 -6.62 13.38
CA ARG A 79 -13.07 -5.31 13.81
C ARG A 79 -12.54 -4.54 12.60
N TYR A 80 -12.50 -3.22 12.75
CA TYR A 80 -11.93 -2.33 11.76
C TYR A 80 -10.67 -1.66 12.28
N LEU A 81 -9.67 -1.60 11.42
CA LEU A 81 -8.54 -0.70 11.51
C LEU A 81 -8.87 0.52 10.67
N HIS A 82 -8.79 1.71 11.26
CA HIS A 82 -8.92 2.99 10.56
C HIS A 82 -7.53 3.58 10.35
N ILE A 83 -7.21 3.96 9.12
CA ILE A 83 -5.98 4.68 8.79
C ILE A 83 -6.37 5.99 8.12
N VAL A 84 -5.88 7.09 8.68
CA VAL A 84 -5.98 8.42 8.09
C VAL A 84 -4.69 8.70 7.34
N PHE A 85 -4.86 9.05 6.08
CA PHE A 85 -3.80 9.55 5.23
C PHE A 85 -3.92 11.07 5.09
N GLU A 86 -2.80 11.77 5.11
CA GLU A 86 -2.65 13.18 4.76
C GLU A 86 -1.56 13.26 3.69
N GLU A 87 -1.82 13.98 2.59
CA GLU A 87 -0.88 14.08 1.46
C GLU A 87 -0.37 12.71 0.97
N GLN A 88 -1.28 11.71 0.91
CA GLN A 88 -1.00 10.32 0.53
C GLN A 88 -0.10 9.54 1.50
N LYS A 89 0.17 10.07 2.70
CA LYS A 89 1.02 9.45 3.71
C LYS A 89 0.24 9.17 4.98
N LEU A 90 0.57 8.08 5.65
CA LEU A 90 -0.06 7.67 6.90
C LEU A 90 0.17 8.76 7.96
N SER A 91 -0.92 9.39 8.41
CA SER A 91 -0.92 10.37 9.50
C SER A 91 -1.28 9.69 10.82
N SER A 92 -2.30 8.82 10.80
CA SER A 92 -2.69 8.03 11.98
C SER A 92 -3.25 6.66 11.63
N ALA A 93 -3.07 5.70 12.52
CA ALA A 93 -3.70 4.39 12.45
C ALA A 93 -4.28 4.03 13.83
N ARG A 94 -5.54 3.62 13.86
CA ARG A 94 -6.23 3.24 15.10
C ARG A 94 -7.05 1.98 14.85
N ASP A 95 -6.99 1.02 15.78
CA ASP A 95 -7.65 -0.28 15.65
C ASP A 95 -8.89 -0.40 16.55
N ASN A 96 -9.52 -1.58 16.53
CA ASN A 96 -10.65 -1.95 17.40
C ASN A 96 -11.98 -1.18 17.18
N PHE A 97 -12.19 -0.64 15.98
CA PHE A 97 -13.47 -0.02 15.64
C PHE A 97 -14.53 -1.06 15.29
N LYS A 98 -15.80 -0.73 15.52
CA LYS A 98 -16.97 -1.56 15.17
C LYS A 98 -17.56 -1.21 13.80
N GLU A 99 -17.30 -0.01 13.30
CA GLU A 99 -17.86 0.53 12.06
C GLU A 99 -16.71 1.07 11.17
N PRO A 100 -16.88 1.11 9.84
CA PRO A 100 -15.87 1.65 8.94
C PRO A 100 -15.82 3.20 8.96
N CYS A 101 -14.76 3.79 8.39
CA CYS A 101 -14.70 5.21 8.07
C CYS A 101 -15.92 5.59 7.21
N THR A 102 -16.54 6.72 7.51
CA THR A 102 -17.59 7.31 6.68
C THR A 102 -17.13 8.68 6.19
N GLU A 103 -17.48 9.05 4.96
CA GLU A 103 -17.08 10.32 4.34
C GLU A 103 -17.59 11.57 5.09
N ARG A 104 -18.50 11.41 6.06
CA ARG A 104 -19.18 12.51 6.77
C ARG A 104 -18.57 12.86 8.12
N VAL A 105 -17.59 12.11 8.62
CA VAL A 105 -17.09 12.25 10.00
C VAL A 105 -15.57 12.22 10.05
N TRP A 106 -14.88 13.09 9.28
CA TRP A 106 -13.45 13.33 9.43
C TRP A 106 -13.13 14.79 9.15
#